data_AF-A0A7W8FTJ5-F1
#
_entry.id   AF-A0A7W8FTJ5-F1
#
_cell.length_a   1.000
_cell.length_b   1.000
_cell.length_c   1.000
_cell.angle_alpha   90.00
_cell.angle_beta   90.00
_cell.angle_gamma   90.00
#
_symmetry.space_group_name_H-M   'P 1'
#
loop_
_entity.id
_entity.type
_entity.pdbx_description
1 polymer ?
#
loop_
_entity_poly.entity_id
_entity_poly.type
_entity_poly.pdbx_seq_one_letter_code
_entity_poly.pdbx_strand_id
1 'polypeptide(L)'
;MKKQLLVVSIISVIVFIVLQVNRLLNVDFVGGYQSQITTYVYIFIFAVLIGAIVGAFKKIFAPLIIMAAGIGVVVLVTNLFTVELNYYAHQEEREEMIEKLVSGEIKKEERGNPGFAFYYTPQEYLKANKTDYINARIYSDEKHVVFFQSAESRFLDFIGLTEGFVYSATGELPSGREMGFLEYRKINGQWYFVSSDEKRFRNLCPLLCSEEIIEAP
;
A
#
# COMPACT_ATOMS: atom_id res chain seq x y z
N MET A 1 3.61 -36.15 -17.33
CA MET A 1 2.93 -35.72 -16.09
C MET A 1 3.86 -35.14 -15.02
N LYS A 2 4.76 -35.90 -14.35
CA LYS A 2 5.54 -35.40 -13.19
C LYS A 2 6.40 -34.16 -13.50
N LYS A 3 7.14 -34.18 -14.62
CA LYS A 3 7.98 -33.05 -15.08
C LYS A 3 7.16 -31.84 -15.54
N GLN A 4 6.04 -32.07 -16.24
CA GLN A 4 5.15 -30.99 -16.72
C GLN A 4 4.52 -30.23 -15.54
N LEU A 5 3.98 -30.96 -14.55
CA LEU A 5 3.38 -30.34 -13.36
C LEU A 5 4.42 -29.53 -12.57
N LEU A 6 5.65 -30.04 -12.45
CA LEU A 6 6.75 -29.31 -11.81
C LEU A 6 7.06 -27.98 -12.52
N VAL A 7 7.24 -28.02 -13.85
CA VAL A 7 7.55 -26.83 -14.65
C VAL A 7 6.41 -25.82 -14.57
N VAL A 8 5.16 -26.27 -14.68
CA VAL A 8 3.99 -25.39 -14.56
C VAL A 8 3.92 -24.76 -13.16
N SER A 9 4.17 -25.50 -12.08
CA SER A 9 4.22 -24.93 -10.73
C SER A 9 5.30 -23.87 -10.55
N ILE A 10 6.50 -24.08 -11.12
CA ILE A 10 7.57 -23.08 -11.08
C ILE A 10 7.15 -21.81 -11.83
N ILE A 11 6.62 -21.95 -13.05
CA ILE A 11 6.12 -20.81 -13.84
C ILE A 11 5.01 -20.08 -13.08
N SER A 12 4.06 -20.82 -12.48
CA SER A 12 2.98 -20.23 -11.69
C SER A 12 3.50 -19.42 -10.51
N VAL A 13 4.53 -19.88 -9.79
CA VAL A 13 5.15 -19.11 -8.71
C VAL A 13 5.83 -17.84 -9.25
N ILE A 14 6.57 -17.92 -10.36
CA ILE A 14 7.22 -16.75 -10.97
C ILE A 14 6.17 -15.71 -11.39
N VAL A 15 5.11 -16.16 -12.07
CA VAL A 15 4.01 -15.27 -12.49
C VAL A 15 3.30 -14.67 -11.28
N PHE A 16 3.10 -15.44 -10.20
CA PHE A 16 2.55 -14.94 -8.95
C PHE A 16 3.42 -13.84 -8.32
N ILE A 17 4.75 -14.04 -8.29
CA ILE A 17 5.71 -13.02 -7.80
C ILE A 17 5.55 -11.72 -8.61
N VAL A 18 5.59 -11.82 -9.95
CA VAL A 18 5.47 -10.65 -10.83
C VAL A 18 4.14 -9.91 -10.59
N LEU A 19 3.03 -10.64 -10.43
CA LEU A 19 1.74 -10.03 -10.14
C LEU A 19 1.69 -9.34 -8.78
N GLN A 20 2.27 -9.93 -7.74
CA GLN A 20 2.29 -9.29 -6.41
C GLN A 20 3.16 -8.05 -6.39
N VAL A 21 4.33 -8.09 -7.05
CA VAL A 21 5.18 -6.90 -7.22
C VAL A 21 4.42 -5.84 -8.01
N ASN A 22 3.74 -6.21 -9.10
CA ASN A 22 2.97 -5.25 -9.88
C ASN A 22 1.84 -4.59 -9.07
N ARG A 23 1.08 -5.41 -8.34
CA ARG A 23 0.02 -4.93 -7.45
C ARG A 23 0.57 -3.96 -6.41
N LEU A 24 1.74 -4.27 -5.85
CA LEU A 24 2.35 -3.48 -4.82
C LEU A 24 2.86 -2.13 -5.33
N LEU A 25 3.50 -2.12 -6.50
CA LEU A 25 3.97 -0.91 -7.18
C LEU A 25 2.81 -0.14 -7.85
N ASN A 26 1.61 -0.73 -7.89
CA ASN A 26 0.44 -0.21 -8.57
C ASN A 26 0.71 0.22 -10.02
N VAL A 27 1.64 -0.47 -10.68
CA VAL A 27 2.01 -0.22 -12.08
C VAL A 27 0.96 -0.87 -12.97
N ASP A 28 0.54 -0.14 -14.00
CA ASP A 28 -0.42 -0.67 -14.95
C ASP A 28 0.32 -1.18 -16.20
N PHE A 29 0.57 -2.49 -16.27
CA PHE A 29 1.27 -3.10 -17.39
C PHE A 29 0.39 -3.33 -18.62
N VAL A 30 -0.93 -3.45 -18.44
CA VAL A 30 -1.84 -3.88 -19.50
C VAL A 30 -3.04 -2.94 -19.68
N GLY A 31 -2.99 -1.76 -19.06
CA GLY A 31 -4.03 -0.73 -19.12
C GLY A 31 -5.32 -1.18 -18.42
N GLY A 32 -6.46 -0.69 -18.91
CA GLY A 32 -7.78 -0.99 -18.33
C GLY A 32 -8.17 -2.48 -18.24
N TYR A 33 -7.41 -3.39 -18.84
CA TYR A 33 -7.61 -4.84 -18.73
C TYR A 33 -6.87 -5.50 -17.55
N GLN A 34 -6.04 -4.75 -16.82
CA GLN A 34 -5.21 -5.26 -15.73
C GLN A 34 -6.01 -6.10 -14.72
N SER A 35 -7.20 -5.64 -14.30
CA SER A 35 -8.06 -6.35 -13.34
C SER A 35 -8.55 -7.71 -13.86
N GLN A 36 -8.98 -7.77 -15.12
CA GLN A 36 -9.48 -9.00 -15.75
C GLN A 36 -8.35 -10.02 -15.93
N ILE A 37 -7.20 -9.56 -16.43
CA ILE A 37 -6.02 -10.41 -16.63
C ILE A 37 -5.52 -10.95 -15.30
N THR A 38 -5.42 -10.10 -14.28
CA THR A 38 -5.01 -10.51 -12.93
C THR A 38 -5.97 -11.59 -12.39
N THR A 39 -7.28 -11.45 -12.61
CA THR A 39 -8.29 -12.45 -12.23
C THR A 39 -8.05 -13.79 -12.92
N TYR A 40 -7.87 -13.81 -14.24
CA TYR A 40 -7.63 -15.05 -14.98
C TYR A 40 -6.33 -15.74 -14.55
N VAL A 41 -5.28 -14.98 -14.29
CA VAL A 41 -4.01 -15.53 -13.82
C VAL A 41 -4.15 -16.13 -12.42
N TYR A 42 -4.90 -15.50 -11.50
CA TYR A 42 -5.19 -16.10 -10.19
C TYR A 42 -5.97 -17.40 -10.31
N ILE A 43 -6.99 -17.47 -11.19
CA ILE A 43 -7.74 -18.70 -11.45
C ILE A 43 -6.79 -19.80 -11.97
N PHE A 44 -5.89 -19.45 -12.88
CA PHE A 44 -4.89 -20.38 -13.40
C PHE A 44 -3.95 -20.90 -12.30
N ILE A 45 -3.39 -20.01 -11.48
CA ILE A 45 -2.52 -20.38 -10.35
C ILE A 45 -3.26 -21.29 -9.37
N PHE A 46 -4.53 -20.99 -9.09
CA PHE A 46 -5.38 -21.82 -8.23
C PHE A 46 -5.59 -23.22 -8.83
N ALA A 47 -5.88 -23.33 -10.13
CA ALA A 47 -6.00 -24.61 -10.80
C ALA A 47 -4.70 -25.44 -10.72
N VAL A 48 -3.53 -24.79 -10.86
CA VAL A 48 -2.22 -25.44 -10.70
C VAL A 48 -2.01 -25.92 -9.27
N LEU A 49 -2.44 -25.16 -8.26
CA LEU A 49 -2.39 -25.57 -6.86
C LEU A 49 -3.25 -26.82 -6.60
N ILE A 50 -4.48 -26.86 -7.12
CA ILE A 50 -5.34 -28.05 -7.04
C ILE A 50 -4.67 -29.25 -7.72
N GLY A 51 -4.09 -29.04 -8.91
CA GLY A 51 -3.32 -30.06 -9.62
C GLY A 51 -2.13 -30.58 -8.81
N ALA A 52 -1.42 -29.70 -8.09
CA ALA A 52 -0.32 -30.06 -7.21
C ALA A 52 -0.79 -30.88 -5.99
N ILE A 53 -1.93 -30.54 -5.40
CA ILE A 53 -2.55 -31.30 -4.30
C ILE A 53 -2.95 -32.71 -4.77
N VAL A 54 -3.61 -32.83 -5.93
CA VAL A 54 -3.95 -34.13 -6.53
C VAL A 54 -2.68 -34.94 -6.85
N GLY A 55 -1.62 -34.28 -7.33
CA GLY A 55 -0.31 -34.89 -7.54
C GLY A 55 0.31 -35.44 -6.25
N ALA A 56 0.14 -34.75 -5.12
CA ALA A 56 0.65 -35.18 -3.82
C ALA A 56 0.02 -36.49 -3.34
N PHE A 57 -1.30 -36.69 -3.56
CA PHE A 57 -1.96 -37.99 -3.31
C PHE A 57 -1.36 -39.12 -4.15
N LYS A 58 -0.78 -38.80 -5.32
CA LYS A 58 -0.02 -39.74 -6.17
C LYS A 58 1.48 -39.81 -5.82
N LYS A 59 1.87 -39.37 -4.62
CA LYS A 59 3.27 -39.30 -4.12
C LYS A 59 4.19 -38.38 -4.94
N ILE A 60 3.63 -37.35 -5.57
CA ILE A 60 4.37 -36.29 -6.28
C ILE A 60 4.28 -35.00 -5.45
N PHE A 61 5.13 -34.86 -4.45
CA PHE A 61 5.07 -33.75 -3.50
C PHE A 61 5.78 -32.47 -3.96
N ALA A 62 6.81 -32.59 -4.83
CA ALA A 62 7.64 -31.45 -5.22
C ALA A 62 6.86 -30.23 -5.77
N PRO A 63 5.85 -30.38 -6.65
CA PRO A 63 5.06 -29.25 -7.12
C PRO A 63 4.30 -28.53 -6.01
N LEU A 64 3.74 -29.29 -5.05
CA LEU A 64 3.01 -28.72 -3.91
C LEU A 64 3.96 -27.95 -2.98
N ILE A 65 5.14 -28.50 -2.70
CA ILE A 65 6.17 -27.84 -1.89
C ILE A 65 6.60 -26.52 -2.56
N ILE A 66 6.86 -26.53 -3.87
CA ILE A 66 7.24 -25.33 -4.63
C ILE A 66 6.15 -24.26 -4.56
N MET A 67 4.89 -24.64 -4.79
CA MET A 67 3.77 -23.70 -4.71
C MET A 67 3.60 -23.13 -3.30
N ALA A 68 3.62 -23.98 -2.27
CA ALA A 68 3.45 -23.56 -0.88
C ALA A 68 4.60 -22.65 -0.42
N ALA A 69 5.86 -23.02 -0.71
CA ALA A 69 7.02 -22.21 -0.39
C ALA A 69 7.02 -20.89 -1.15
N GLY A 70 6.73 -20.91 -2.46
CA GLY A 70 6.66 -19.73 -3.30
C GLY A 70 5.59 -18.73 -2.83
N ILE A 71 4.37 -19.21 -2.61
CA ILE A 71 3.28 -18.38 -2.08
C ILE A 71 3.64 -17.85 -0.69
N GLY A 72 4.17 -18.69 0.20
CA GLY A 72 4.54 -18.32 1.56
C GLY A 72 5.62 -17.22 1.59
N VAL A 73 6.68 -17.35 0.79
CA VAL A 73 7.74 -16.34 0.67
C VAL A 73 7.17 -15.03 0.15
N VAL A 74 6.35 -15.07 -0.88
CA VAL A 74 5.76 -13.86 -1.47
C VAL A 74 4.86 -13.14 -0.46
N VAL A 75 3.96 -13.87 0.20
CA VAL A 75 3.08 -13.29 1.22
C VAL A 75 3.89 -12.67 2.35
N LEU A 76 4.97 -13.33 2.79
CA LEU A 76 5.83 -12.83 3.84
C LEU A 76 6.58 -11.55 3.41
N VAL A 77 7.22 -11.56 2.25
CA VAL A 77 7.96 -10.40 1.72
C VAL A 77 7.02 -9.23 1.49
N THR A 78 5.88 -9.46 0.83
CA THR A 78 4.90 -8.40 0.59
C THR A 78 4.39 -7.83 1.91
N ASN A 79 4.01 -8.65 2.89
CA ASN A 79 3.53 -8.14 4.18
C ASN A 79 4.60 -7.34 4.94
N LEU A 80 5.86 -7.74 4.88
CA LEU A 80 6.95 -7.05 5.61
C LEU A 80 7.33 -5.71 4.96
N PHE A 81 7.41 -5.66 3.62
CA PHE A 81 7.95 -4.52 2.89
C PHE A 81 6.90 -3.66 2.18
N THR A 82 5.60 -3.92 2.40
CA THR A 82 4.52 -3.18 1.73
C THR A 82 4.64 -1.68 1.97
N VAL A 83 4.96 -1.27 3.21
CA VAL A 83 5.03 0.14 3.59
C VAL A 83 6.20 0.81 2.88
N GLU A 84 7.39 0.23 2.95
CA GLU A 84 8.58 0.80 2.30
C GLU A 84 8.41 0.89 0.79
N LEU A 85 7.93 -0.17 0.16
CA LEU A 85 7.74 -0.20 -1.28
C LEU A 85 6.67 0.80 -1.71
N ASN A 86 5.61 0.98 -0.94
CA ASN A 86 4.60 2.02 -1.21
C ASN A 86 5.11 3.45 -0.94
N TYR A 87 6.01 3.63 0.03
CA TYR A 87 6.66 4.91 0.26
C TYR A 87 7.49 5.30 -0.96
N TYR A 88 8.46 4.47 -1.34
CA TYR A 88 9.38 4.76 -2.42
C TYR A 88 8.70 4.85 -3.80
N ALA A 89 7.71 4.00 -4.07
CA ALA A 89 7.04 4.00 -5.38
C ALA A 89 6.24 5.27 -5.68
N HIS A 90 5.79 5.99 -4.64
CA HIS A 90 4.91 7.15 -4.79
C HIS A 90 5.47 8.42 -4.14
N GLN A 91 6.71 8.43 -3.67
CA GLN A 91 7.25 9.57 -2.93
C GLN A 91 7.24 10.84 -3.79
N GLU A 92 7.76 10.78 -5.01
CA GLU A 92 7.84 11.92 -5.93
C GLU A 92 6.44 12.47 -6.26
N GLU A 93 5.48 11.59 -6.57
CA GLU A 93 4.07 11.96 -6.83
C GLU A 93 3.43 12.67 -5.63
N ARG A 94 3.76 12.25 -4.41
CA ARG A 94 3.23 12.88 -3.19
C ARG A 94 3.86 14.24 -2.94
N GLU A 95 5.16 14.37 -3.18
CA GLU A 95 5.89 15.64 -3.06
C GLU A 95 5.35 16.66 -4.07
N GLU A 96 5.18 16.27 -5.34
CA GLU A 96 4.53 17.11 -6.35
C GLU A 96 3.09 17.49 -5.96
N MET A 97 2.32 16.54 -5.42
CA MET A 97 0.96 16.82 -4.96
C MET A 97 0.94 17.83 -3.82
N ILE A 98 1.90 17.80 -2.89
CA ILE A 98 2.05 18.79 -1.82
C ILE A 98 2.36 20.18 -2.41
N GLU A 99 3.29 20.27 -3.36
CA GLU A 99 3.64 21.54 -4.01
C GLU A 99 2.44 22.17 -4.73
N LYS A 100 1.69 21.36 -5.49
CA LYS A 100 0.46 21.79 -6.19
C LYS A 100 -0.66 22.17 -5.23
N LEU A 101 -0.73 21.50 -4.08
CA LEU A 101 -1.70 21.80 -3.03
C LEU A 101 -1.39 23.14 -2.36
N VAL A 102 -0.12 23.39 -2.03
CA VAL A 102 0.32 24.63 -1.35
C VAL A 102 0.26 25.83 -2.29
N SER A 103 0.68 25.66 -3.54
CA SER A 103 0.60 26.72 -4.56
C SER A 103 -0.83 27.07 -5.00
N GLY A 104 -1.82 26.26 -4.61
CA GLY A 104 -3.23 26.47 -4.92
C GLY A 104 -3.67 26.00 -6.31
N GLU A 105 -2.82 25.24 -7.02
CA GLU A 105 -3.20 24.57 -8.28
C GLU A 105 -4.30 23.51 -8.01
N ILE A 106 -4.18 22.75 -6.91
CA ILE A 106 -5.25 21.88 -6.43
C ILE A 106 -6.24 22.74 -5.62
N LYS A 107 -7.41 22.99 -6.23
CA LYS A 107 -8.42 23.87 -5.64
C LYS A 107 -9.30 23.15 -4.62
N LYS A 108 -9.66 23.89 -3.56
CA LYS A 108 -10.75 23.51 -2.65
C LYS A 108 -12.07 23.53 -3.41
N GLU A 109 -12.98 22.62 -3.09
CA GLU A 109 -14.36 22.70 -3.58
C GLU A 109 -15.03 24.01 -3.14
N GLU A 110 -15.66 24.73 -4.08
CA GLU A 110 -16.42 25.95 -3.80
C GLU A 110 -17.80 25.61 -3.22
N ARG A 111 -17.92 25.77 -1.89
CA ARG A 111 -19.14 25.94 -1.05
C ARG A 111 -20.48 25.44 -1.62
N GLY A 112 -20.86 24.22 -1.21
CA GLY A 112 -22.25 23.88 -0.89
C GLY A 112 -22.54 23.85 0.61
N ASN A 113 -21.55 23.49 1.44
CA ASN A 113 -21.68 23.38 2.90
C ASN A 113 -20.68 24.28 3.63
N PRO A 114 -21.14 25.25 4.45
CA PRO A 114 -20.25 26.04 5.30
C PRO A 114 -19.70 25.15 6.41
N GLY A 115 -18.46 24.67 6.26
CA GLY A 115 -17.74 23.98 7.34
C GLY A 115 -16.75 22.91 6.90
N PHE A 116 -16.88 22.38 5.69
CA PHE A 116 -15.98 21.35 5.17
C PHE A 116 -15.44 21.79 3.80
N ALA A 117 -14.16 22.12 3.75
CA ALA A 117 -13.45 22.33 2.49
C ALA A 117 -12.62 21.08 2.22
N PHE A 118 -13.06 20.27 1.26
CA PHE A 118 -12.29 19.13 0.78
C PHE A 118 -11.50 19.54 -0.46
N TYR A 119 -10.29 18.99 -0.59
CA TYR A 119 -9.54 19.01 -1.84
C TYR A 119 -9.75 17.66 -2.51
N TYR A 120 -10.06 17.66 -3.80
CA TYR A 120 -10.11 16.44 -4.58
C TYR A 120 -8.70 16.04 -5.01
N THR A 121 -8.42 14.74 -4.95
CA THR A 121 -7.20 14.18 -5.50
C THR A 121 -7.28 14.24 -7.03
N PRO A 122 -6.34 14.91 -7.72
CA PRO A 122 -6.24 14.80 -9.17
C PRO A 122 -6.07 13.33 -9.60
N GLN A 123 -6.61 12.97 -10.77
CA GLN A 123 -6.63 11.58 -11.22
C GLN A 123 -5.23 10.98 -11.35
N GLU A 124 -4.24 11.79 -11.73
CA GLU A 124 -2.84 11.38 -11.81
C GLU A 124 -2.25 10.96 -10.45
N TYR A 125 -2.69 11.55 -9.33
CA TYR A 125 -2.18 11.24 -7.98
C TYR A 125 -3.06 10.24 -7.20
N LEU A 126 -4.13 9.72 -7.81
CA LEU A 126 -5.05 8.81 -7.13
C LEU A 126 -4.33 7.56 -6.60
N LYS A 127 -3.30 7.10 -7.31
CA LYS A 127 -2.48 5.95 -6.87
C LYS A 127 -1.63 6.27 -5.65
N ALA A 128 -1.06 7.47 -5.58
CA ALA A 128 -0.22 7.94 -4.48
C ALA A 128 -1.03 8.25 -3.21
N ASN A 129 -2.22 8.83 -3.37
CA ASN A 129 -3.10 9.23 -2.26
C ASN A 129 -4.06 8.12 -1.82
N LYS A 130 -4.47 7.23 -2.75
CA LYS A 130 -5.42 6.12 -2.57
C LYS A 130 -6.84 6.49 -2.11
N THR A 131 -7.16 7.77 -2.11
CA THR A 131 -8.49 8.30 -1.78
C THR A 131 -8.83 9.43 -2.75
N ASP A 132 -10.11 9.63 -2.99
CA ASP A 132 -10.62 10.71 -3.86
C ASP A 132 -10.44 12.10 -3.24
N TYR A 133 -10.10 12.16 -1.94
CA TYR A 133 -9.96 13.41 -1.19
C TYR A 133 -8.58 13.50 -0.52
N ILE A 134 -8.00 14.69 -0.53
CA ILE A 134 -6.75 14.96 0.17
C ILE A 134 -7.07 15.38 1.60
N ASN A 135 -6.56 14.62 2.57
CA ASN A 135 -6.64 14.98 3.98
C ASN A 135 -5.46 15.89 4.32
N ALA A 136 -5.70 17.20 4.28
CA ALA A 136 -4.68 18.21 4.55
C ALA A 136 -5.17 19.31 5.47
N ARG A 137 -4.27 19.80 6.33
CA ARG A 137 -4.43 21.00 7.15
C ARG A 137 -3.41 22.03 6.69
N ILE A 138 -3.88 23.09 6.04
CA ILE A 138 -3.03 24.17 5.54
C ILE A 138 -3.30 25.42 6.36
N TYR A 139 -2.31 25.83 7.16
CA TYR A 139 -2.35 27.07 7.93
C TYR A 139 -1.59 28.19 7.19
N SER A 140 -0.45 27.83 6.59
CA SER A 140 0.36 28.66 5.68
C SER A 140 1.24 27.75 4.81
N ASP A 141 1.97 28.33 3.86
CA ASP A 141 2.90 27.61 2.99
C ASP A 141 4.00 26.89 3.81
N GLU A 142 4.46 27.51 4.90
CA GLU A 142 5.47 26.94 5.81
C GLU A 142 4.88 26.05 6.91
N LYS A 143 3.55 26.07 7.10
CA LYS A 143 2.86 25.31 8.15
C LYS A 143 1.66 24.58 7.58
N HIS A 144 1.92 23.38 7.09
CA HIS A 144 0.90 22.48 6.58
C HIS A 144 1.23 21.02 6.92
N VAL A 145 0.18 20.20 6.96
CA VAL A 145 0.24 18.76 7.21
C VAL A 145 -0.64 18.06 6.18
N VAL A 146 -0.13 17.00 5.56
CA VAL A 146 -0.84 16.23 4.54
C VAL A 146 -0.74 14.75 4.85
N PHE A 147 -1.86 14.04 4.80
CA PHE A 147 -1.94 12.59 4.98
C PHE A 147 -2.23 11.89 3.66
N PHE A 148 -1.50 10.80 3.43
CA PHE A 148 -1.61 9.92 2.27
C PHE A 148 -1.88 8.50 2.73
N GLN A 149 -2.93 7.88 2.21
CA GLN A 149 -3.27 6.51 2.58
C GLN A 149 -2.32 5.51 1.91
N SER A 150 -1.74 4.58 2.68
CA SER A 150 -0.84 3.54 2.18
C SER A 150 -1.52 2.18 2.06
N ALA A 151 -2.46 1.88 2.94
CA ALA A 151 -3.15 0.59 2.96
C ALA A 151 -4.41 0.60 2.10
N GLU A 152 -4.60 -0.45 1.30
CA GLU A 152 -5.94 -0.82 0.84
C GLU A 152 -6.72 -1.40 2.02
N SER A 153 -7.97 -0.97 2.22
CA SER A 153 -8.88 -1.62 3.17
C SER A 153 -8.96 -3.11 2.83
N ARG A 154 -8.62 -3.97 3.80
CA ARG A 154 -8.73 -5.42 3.59
C ARG A 154 -10.20 -5.77 3.44
N PHE A 155 -10.48 -6.75 2.56
CA PHE A 155 -11.82 -7.28 2.31
C PHE A 155 -12.56 -7.78 3.57
N LEU A 156 -11.85 -8.01 4.69
CA LEU A 156 -12.40 -8.52 5.96
C LEU A 156 -12.22 -7.57 7.16
N ASP A 157 -11.58 -6.42 6.98
CA ASP A 157 -11.46 -5.44 8.07
C ASP A 157 -12.69 -4.52 8.04
N PHE A 158 -13.66 -4.83 8.90
CA PHE A 158 -14.90 -4.05 9.09
C PHE A 158 -14.67 -2.72 9.82
N ILE A 159 -13.53 -2.58 10.50
CA ILE A 159 -13.06 -1.34 11.09
C ILE A 159 -12.07 -0.75 10.07
N GLY A 160 -12.45 0.35 9.43
CA GLY A 160 -11.59 1.02 8.45
C GLY A 160 -10.20 1.23 9.03
N LEU A 161 -9.19 0.72 8.33
CA LEU A 161 -7.80 0.86 8.74
C LEU A 161 -7.26 2.20 8.21
N THR A 162 -6.86 3.08 9.11
CA THR A 162 -6.19 4.33 8.77
C THR A 162 -4.69 4.12 8.91
N GLU A 163 -4.05 3.68 7.83
CA GLU A 163 -2.61 3.46 7.73
C GLU A 163 -2.06 4.25 6.54
N GLY A 164 -0.97 4.97 6.75
CA GLY A 164 -0.47 5.88 5.75
C GLY A 164 0.77 6.67 6.14
N PHE A 165 1.04 7.68 5.33
CA PHE A 165 2.15 8.59 5.48
C PHE A 165 1.64 9.99 5.80
N VAL A 166 2.33 10.65 6.71
CA VAL A 166 2.08 12.04 7.08
C VAL A 166 3.30 12.87 6.71
N TYR A 167 3.08 13.94 5.98
CA TYR A 167 4.07 14.99 5.74
C TYR A 167 3.77 16.18 6.65
N SER A 168 4.79 16.71 7.32
CA SER A 168 4.70 17.92 8.16
C SER A 168 5.75 18.94 7.74
N ALA A 169 5.30 20.08 7.20
CA ALA A 169 6.18 21.14 6.67
C ALA A 169 7.15 21.71 7.71
N THR A 170 6.79 21.67 8.99
CA THR A 170 7.64 22.15 10.09
C THR A 170 8.63 21.09 10.57
N GLY A 171 8.45 19.82 10.17
CA GLY A 171 9.15 18.69 10.75
C GLY A 171 8.78 18.41 12.21
N GLU A 172 7.73 19.06 12.73
CA GLU A 172 7.14 18.77 14.03
C GLU A 172 5.95 17.82 13.86
N LEU A 173 5.73 16.98 14.86
CA LEU A 173 4.61 16.04 14.85
C LEU A 173 3.27 16.80 14.93
N PRO A 174 2.32 16.51 14.04
CA PRO A 174 0.96 17.01 14.22
C PRO A 174 0.36 16.44 15.50
N SER A 175 -0.46 17.22 16.18
CA SER A 175 -1.12 16.73 17.39
C SER A 175 -2.03 15.54 17.07
N GLY A 176 -2.16 14.58 17.99
CA GLY A 176 -3.01 13.40 17.76
C GLY A 176 -4.47 13.77 17.47
N ARG A 177 -4.90 14.93 17.99
CA ARG A 177 -6.23 15.51 17.73
C ARG A 177 -6.40 16.11 16.34
N GLU A 178 -5.33 16.55 15.69
CA GLU A 178 -5.42 17.13 14.35
C GLU A 178 -5.65 16.06 13.29
N MET A 179 -5.01 14.91 13.39
CA MET A 179 -5.09 13.89 12.33
C MET A 179 -5.76 12.58 12.78
N GLY A 180 -6.07 12.43 14.07
CA GLY A 180 -6.74 11.26 14.62
C GLY A 180 -5.84 10.03 14.81
N PHE A 181 -4.52 10.23 14.80
CA PHE A 181 -3.52 9.17 15.00
C PHE A 181 -2.92 9.24 16.40
N LEU A 182 -2.66 8.06 16.99
CA LEU A 182 -2.12 7.94 18.35
C LEU A 182 -0.59 7.74 18.36
N GLU A 183 -0.05 7.11 17.31
CA GLU A 183 1.36 6.72 17.24
C GLU A 183 1.98 7.08 15.89
N TYR A 184 3.24 7.53 15.94
CA TYR A 184 4.02 7.96 14.78
C TYR A 184 5.41 7.31 14.81
N ARG A 185 5.91 6.95 13.62
CA ARG A 185 7.32 6.59 13.43
C ARG A 185 7.92 7.49 12.38
N LYS A 186 9.09 8.05 12.68
CA LYS A 186 9.77 8.94 11.74
C LYS A 186 10.37 8.11 10.61
N ILE A 187 10.15 8.56 9.38
CA ILE A 187 10.79 7.96 8.19
C ILE A 187 12.06 8.73 7.89
N ASN A 188 11.92 9.93 7.35
CA ASN A 188 13.02 10.79 6.97
C ASN A 188 12.53 12.24 6.84
N GLY A 189 13.34 13.20 7.29
CA GLY A 189 13.02 14.62 7.20
C GLY A 189 11.66 14.95 7.81
N GLN A 190 10.72 15.30 6.94
CA GLN A 190 9.35 15.75 7.24
C GLN A 190 8.30 14.63 7.13
N TRP A 191 8.72 13.39 6.87
CA TRP A 191 7.85 12.24 6.66
C TRP A 191 7.73 11.34 7.89
N TYR A 192 6.50 10.91 8.16
CA TYR A 192 6.13 10.02 9.24
C TYR A 192 5.23 8.90 8.73
N PHE A 193 5.35 7.72 9.33
CA PHE A 193 4.42 6.61 9.16
C PHE A 193 3.44 6.58 10.32
N VAL A 194 2.16 6.34 10.02
CA VAL A 194 1.08 6.23 11.00
C VAL A 194 0.19 5.03 10.69
N SER A 195 -0.38 4.44 11.75
CA SER A 195 -1.37 3.38 11.63
C SER A 195 -2.35 3.44 12.80
N SER A 196 -3.61 3.11 12.54
CA SER A 196 -4.63 2.90 13.56
C SER A 196 -4.55 1.51 14.22
N ASP A 197 -3.72 0.59 13.69
CA ASP A 197 -3.50 -0.75 14.23
C ASP A 197 -2.09 -0.87 14.81
N GLU A 198 -1.99 -0.89 16.14
CA GLU A 198 -0.75 -0.97 16.92
C GLU A 198 0.06 -2.25 16.60
N LYS A 199 -0.60 -3.39 16.40
CA LYS A 199 0.10 -4.66 16.14
C LYS A 199 0.75 -4.63 14.77
N ARG A 200 0.08 -4.07 13.78
CA ARG A 200 0.66 -3.86 12.45
C ARG A 200 1.76 -2.81 12.50
N PHE A 201 1.52 -1.70 13.19
CA PHE A 201 2.45 -0.60 13.29
C PHE A 201 3.84 -1.02 13.79
N ARG A 202 3.88 -1.90 14.81
CA ARG A 202 5.14 -2.43 15.36
C ARG A 202 5.90 -3.38 14.42
N ASN A 203 5.20 -4.07 13.52
CA ASN A 203 5.78 -5.11 12.65
C ASN A 203 6.01 -4.66 11.21
N LEU A 204 5.56 -3.46 10.86
CA LEU A 204 5.74 -2.87 9.53
C LEU A 204 6.88 -1.86 9.53
N CYS A 205 7.33 -1.51 8.33
CA CYS A 205 8.38 -0.52 8.13
C CYS A 205 9.72 -0.88 8.83
N PRO A 206 10.21 -2.15 8.79
CA PRO A 206 11.44 -2.53 9.47
C PRO A 206 12.69 -1.78 8.99
N LEU A 207 12.73 -1.30 7.74
CA LEU A 207 13.93 -0.66 7.18
C LEU A 207 13.88 0.86 7.17
N LEU A 208 12.70 1.42 6.94
CA LEU A 208 12.53 2.84 6.65
C LEU A 208 12.22 3.67 7.90
N CYS A 209 11.56 3.08 8.89
CA CYS A 209 11.08 3.80 10.05
C CYS A 209 12.08 3.72 11.22
N SER A 210 12.23 4.82 11.97
CA SER A 210 12.97 4.86 13.23
C SER A 210 12.49 3.78 14.19
N GLU A 211 13.39 3.17 14.96
CA GLU A 211 12.99 2.23 16.02
C GLU A 211 12.17 2.92 17.12
N GLU A 212 12.36 4.23 17.29
CA GLU A 212 11.60 5.05 18.22
C GLU A 212 10.16 5.24 17.74
N ILE A 213 9.21 4.84 18.59
CA ILE A 213 7.79 5.12 18.46
C ILE A 213 7.50 6.39 19.27
N ILE A 214 6.89 7.37 18.62
CA ILE A 214 6.55 8.65 19.24
C ILE A 214 5.04 8.70 19.46
N GLU A 215 4.64 8.86 20.71
CA GLU A 215 3.24 9.09 21.07
C GLU A 215 2.82 10.50 20.66
N ALA A 216 1.63 10.61 20.07
CA ALA A 216 1.07 11.90 19.69
C ALA A 216 0.83 12.78 20.94
N PRO A 217 1.20 14.08 20.92
CA PRO A 217 0.82 15.00 21.98
C PRO A 217 -0.69 15.31 21.99
#